data_AF-A0A7L0WGH3-F1
#
_entry.id   AF-A0A7L0WGH3-F1
#
_cell.length_a   1.000
_cell.length_b   1.000
_cell.length_c   1.000
_cell.angle_alpha   90.00
_cell.angle_beta   90.00
_cell.angle_gamma   90.00
#
_symmetry.space_group_name_H-M   'P 1'
#
loop_
_entity.id
_entity.type
_entity.pdbx_description
1 polymer ?
#
loop_
_entity_poly.entity_id
_entity_poly.type
_entity_poly.pdbx_seq_one_letter_code
_entity_poly.pdbx_strand_id
1 'polypeptide(L)'
;LLTVTVFLSTLTPKFYFALTVTSSFISGLIFVFEWWHFRKYGTSFIEQVSVSHLRPLIGGVENSPPAPAAFSAGENEPNRQNMPECKVWRNPLNLFRGAEYSRYMWVTGKEPLTYYDMNLSAQDHQNFFTCETDALRPSDTVMQKAWRERNPQARIKAAYQALELNNDCATAYVLLAEEEATTIVDAEKYFKQALKAGETIYRRSQNCHSQSPQHEAQLRRDTNVLVYVKRRLAMCARKLGRIRESVKMMRDLMKEFPLLSMLNIHENLLEALLELQAYADVQAVLAKYDDISLPKSAAICYTAALLKARAVSERFSPETASKRGLSTAEINAVEAIHRAVEFNPHVPKYLLEMKSLVLPPEHILKRGDSEAVAYAFFHLQHWKRIEGALNLLHCTWEGTFRMIPYPLERGHLFYPYPSCTETADRELLPTFHEVSVYPQKELPFFIHFTAGLCSFSAMLALLTHQFPELMVIFARAVSVVS
;
A
#
# COMPACT_ATOMS: atom_id res chain seq x y z
N LEU A 1 8.60 59.62 -11.65
CA LEU A 1 7.27 59.52 -12.30
C LEU A 1 7.35 59.70 -13.82
N LEU A 2 7.90 60.81 -14.34
CA LEU A 2 7.95 61.10 -15.79
C LEU A 2 8.56 59.99 -16.66
N THR A 3 9.62 59.32 -16.23
CA THR A 3 10.27 58.23 -16.99
C THR A 3 9.43 56.96 -17.12
N VAL A 4 8.61 56.64 -16.12
CA VAL A 4 7.66 55.50 -16.17
C VAL A 4 6.47 55.84 -17.07
N THR A 5 6.02 57.09 -17.06
CA THR A 5 4.96 57.60 -17.92
C THR A 5 5.37 57.59 -19.40
N VAL A 6 6.63 57.97 -19.70
CA VAL A 6 7.18 57.94 -21.07
C VAL A 6 7.31 56.50 -21.60
N PHE A 7 7.76 55.55 -20.78
CA PHE A 7 7.84 54.13 -21.15
C PHE A 7 6.47 53.50 -21.41
N LEU A 8 5.48 53.77 -20.55
CA LEU A 8 4.10 53.29 -20.76
C LEU A 8 3.44 53.92 -21.99
N SER A 9 3.80 55.16 -22.34
CA SER A 9 3.29 55.87 -23.52
C SER A 9 3.92 55.45 -24.86
N THR A 10 5.03 54.71 -24.85
CA THR A 10 5.68 54.17 -26.06
C THR A 10 5.21 52.76 -26.42
N LEU A 11 4.44 52.11 -25.55
CA LEU A 11 3.88 50.79 -25.80
C LEU A 11 2.58 50.92 -26.59
N THR A 12 2.66 50.68 -27.91
CA THR A 12 1.49 50.73 -28.78
C THR A 12 0.43 49.67 -28.38
N PRO A 13 -0.87 49.90 -28.65
CA PRO A 13 -1.91 48.89 -28.41
C PRO A 13 -1.60 47.51 -29.02
N LYS A 14 -0.85 47.49 -30.12
CA LYS A 14 -0.34 46.26 -30.77
C LYS A 14 0.65 45.49 -29.90
N PHE A 15 1.47 46.17 -29.10
CA PHE A 15 2.38 45.53 -28.15
C PHE A 15 1.60 44.84 -27.02
N TYR A 16 0.61 45.53 -26.42
CA TYR A 16 -0.22 44.92 -25.38
C TYR A 16 -1.03 43.73 -25.92
N PHE A 17 -1.58 43.86 -27.13
CA PHE A 17 -2.25 42.73 -27.80
C PHE A 17 -1.29 41.55 -28.02
N ALA A 18 -0.09 41.80 -28.56
CA ALA A 18 0.90 40.76 -28.79
C ALA A 18 1.37 40.10 -27.47
N LEU A 19 1.56 40.89 -26.41
CA LEU A 19 1.94 40.40 -25.08
C LEU A 19 0.83 39.53 -24.46
N THR A 20 -0.43 39.98 -24.53
CA THR A 20 -1.57 39.21 -24.00
C THR A 20 -1.78 37.92 -24.79
N VAL A 21 -1.68 37.95 -26.11
CA VAL A 21 -1.83 36.77 -26.97
C VAL A 21 -0.71 35.76 -26.70
N THR A 22 0.55 36.22 -26.64
CA THR A 22 1.69 35.33 -26.37
C THR A 22 1.65 34.77 -24.95
N SER A 23 1.34 35.58 -23.94
CA SER A 23 1.19 35.14 -22.55
C SER A 23 0.04 34.14 -22.39
N SER A 24 -1.11 34.38 -23.04
CA SER A 24 -2.26 33.47 -22.98
C SER A 24 -1.96 32.14 -23.70
N PHE A 25 -1.27 32.19 -24.84
CA PHE A 25 -0.86 30.99 -25.58
C PHE A 25 0.13 30.13 -24.78
N ILE A 26 1.15 30.76 -24.19
CA ILE A 26 2.14 30.06 -23.35
C ILE A 26 1.45 29.48 -22.11
N SER A 27 0.57 30.24 -21.45
CA SER A 27 -0.18 29.78 -20.28
C SER A 27 -1.10 28.60 -20.62
N GLY A 28 -1.75 28.62 -21.80
CA GLY A 28 -2.55 27.51 -22.28
C GLY A 28 -1.73 26.25 -22.56
N LEU A 29 -0.55 26.38 -23.16
CA LEU A 29 0.36 25.25 -23.37
C LEU A 29 0.83 24.65 -22.04
N ILE A 30 1.26 25.49 -21.09
CA ILE A 30 1.65 25.05 -19.75
C ILE A 30 0.50 24.30 -19.08
N PHE A 31 -0.73 24.82 -19.15
CA PHE A 31 -1.90 24.15 -18.58
C PHE A 31 -2.18 22.77 -19.21
N VAL A 32 -2.05 22.62 -20.53
CA VAL A 32 -2.26 21.32 -21.20
C VAL A 32 -1.18 20.31 -20.79
N PHE A 33 0.09 20.73 -20.72
CA PHE A 33 1.18 19.87 -20.26
C PHE A 33 1.03 19.51 -18.77
N GLU A 34 0.64 20.48 -17.95
CA GLU A 34 0.39 20.31 -16.52
C GLU A 34 -0.75 19.32 -16.28
N TRP A 35 -1.85 19.47 -17.01
CA TRP A 35 -3.00 18.56 -16.96
C TRP A 35 -2.62 17.14 -17.38
N TRP A 36 -1.85 17.00 -18.47
CA TRP A 36 -1.36 15.71 -18.92
C TRP A 36 -0.41 15.05 -17.92
N HIS A 37 0.51 15.84 -17.34
CA HIS A 37 1.43 15.40 -16.30
C HIS A 37 0.69 14.97 -15.03
N PHE A 38 -0.23 15.80 -14.54
CA PHE A 38 -1.05 15.51 -13.36
C PHE A 38 -1.88 14.24 -13.53
N ARG A 39 -2.50 14.06 -14.70
CA ARG A 39 -3.27 12.83 -14.99
C ARG A 39 -2.40 11.58 -15.00
N LYS A 40 -1.13 11.69 -15.38
CA LYS A 40 -0.21 10.54 -15.49
C LYS A 40 0.51 10.21 -14.18
N TYR A 41 0.95 11.23 -13.44
CA TYR A 41 1.80 11.05 -12.26
C TYR A 41 1.12 11.40 -10.94
N GLY A 42 -0.11 11.93 -10.98
CA GLY A 42 -0.87 12.31 -9.79
C GLY A 42 -0.37 13.57 -9.09
N THR A 43 0.72 14.18 -9.56
CA THR A 43 1.37 15.34 -8.96
C THR A 43 1.53 16.47 -9.98
N SER A 44 1.38 17.71 -9.54
CA SER A 44 1.63 18.90 -10.34
C SER A 44 3.13 19.09 -10.58
N PHE A 45 3.54 19.30 -11.83
CA PHE A 45 4.94 19.60 -12.18
C PHE A 45 5.33 20.98 -11.68
N ILE A 46 4.44 21.96 -11.81
CA ILE A 46 4.63 23.32 -11.26
C ILE A 46 4.78 23.26 -9.74
N GLU A 47 3.98 22.46 -9.05
CA GLU A 47 4.09 22.27 -7.60
C GLU A 47 5.45 21.67 -7.22
N GLN A 48 5.92 20.63 -7.91
CA GLN A 48 7.24 20.04 -7.65
C GLN A 48 8.39 21.04 -7.84
N VAL A 49 8.37 21.79 -8.94
CA VAL A 49 9.40 22.80 -9.27
C VAL A 49 9.34 23.99 -8.33
N SER A 50 8.14 24.50 -8.02
CA SER A 50 7.95 25.61 -7.09
C SER A 50 8.35 25.23 -5.66
N VAL A 51 8.01 24.04 -5.18
CA VAL A 51 8.47 23.54 -3.88
C VAL A 51 9.98 23.40 -3.87
N SER A 52 10.63 22.90 -4.93
CA SER A 52 12.10 22.78 -4.97
C SER A 52 12.84 24.12 -4.98
N HIS A 53 12.30 25.15 -5.65
CA HIS A 53 12.95 26.45 -5.77
C HIS A 53 12.58 27.44 -4.65
N LEU A 54 11.40 27.30 -4.04
CA LEU A 54 10.98 28.12 -2.90
C LEU A 54 11.40 27.52 -1.55
N ARG A 55 11.78 26.23 -1.49
CA ARG A 55 12.30 25.56 -0.27
C ARG A 55 13.40 26.35 0.45
N PRO A 56 14.42 26.90 -0.24
CA PRO A 56 15.47 27.67 0.41
C PRO A 56 14.98 29.00 0.98
N LEU A 57 13.92 29.58 0.41
CA LEU A 57 13.34 30.86 0.83
C LEU A 57 12.37 30.71 2.02
N ILE A 58 11.83 29.50 2.22
CA ILE A 58 10.82 29.17 3.25
C ILE A 58 11.45 28.65 4.57
N GLY A 59 12.78 28.70 4.71
CA GLY A 59 13.46 28.50 6.00
C GLY A 59 14.00 27.09 6.27
N GLY A 60 14.37 26.33 5.23
CA GLY A 60 15.10 25.07 5.40
C GLY A 60 16.61 25.26 5.41
N VAL A 61 17.20 25.61 6.55
CA VAL A 61 18.65 25.43 6.75
C VAL A 61 18.90 23.94 7.06
N GLU A 62 19.44 23.19 6.11
CA GLU A 62 19.88 21.81 6.34
C GLU A 62 21.28 21.80 6.98
N ASN A 63 21.38 21.20 8.17
CA ASN A 63 22.61 20.57 8.65
C ASN A 63 22.30 19.09 8.85
N SER A 64 22.59 18.27 7.84
CA SER A 64 22.59 16.80 7.96
C SER A 64 24.00 16.29 7.65
N PRO A 65 24.60 15.46 8.51
CA PRO A 65 25.81 14.72 8.16
C PRO A 65 25.47 13.54 7.22
N PRO A 66 26.43 13.04 6.43
CA PRO A 66 26.19 11.98 5.45
C PRO A 66 25.91 10.63 6.14
N ALA A 67 24.86 9.94 5.68
CA ALA A 67 24.55 8.56 6.09
C ALA A 67 25.55 7.55 5.48
N PRO A 68 25.90 6.46 6.18
CA PRO A 68 26.87 5.48 5.70
C PRO A 68 26.29 4.58 4.59
N ALA A 69 27.14 4.29 3.60
CA ALA A 69 26.87 3.43 2.46
C ALA A 69 26.61 1.97 2.88
N ALA A 70 25.49 1.41 2.42
CA ALA A 70 25.26 -0.03 2.41
C ALA A 70 25.57 -0.59 1.01
N PHE A 71 26.40 -1.63 0.99
CA PHE A 71 26.89 -2.33 -0.20
C PHE A 71 25.77 -2.91 -1.06
N SER A 72 25.88 -2.75 -2.38
CA SER A 72 25.28 -3.64 -3.38
C SER A 72 26.16 -3.66 -4.63
N ALA A 73 26.60 -4.86 -5.01
CA ALA A 73 27.39 -5.12 -6.20
C ALA A 73 26.53 -4.98 -7.47
N GLY A 74 27.20 -4.63 -8.58
CA GLY A 74 26.65 -4.02 -9.79
C GLY A 74 25.69 -4.86 -10.64
N GLU A 75 24.94 -4.18 -11.50
CA GLU A 75 25.23 -4.07 -12.95
C GLU A 75 24.54 -2.84 -13.55
N ASN A 76 25.15 -2.28 -14.61
CA ASN A 76 24.89 -0.98 -15.23
C ASN A 76 23.70 -0.97 -16.20
N GLU A 77 22.82 0.03 -16.09
CA GLU A 77 21.95 0.54 -17.17
C GLU A 77 21.83 2.07 -17.05
N PRO A 78 21.94 2.87 -18.13
CA PRO A 78 22.06 4.32 -18.01
C PRO A 78 20.70 5.03 -17.93
N ASN A 79 20.52 5.77 -16.85
CA ASN A 79 19.89 7.09 -16.79
C ASN A 79 18.40 7.20 -17.22
N ARG A 80 17.50 6.61 -16.43
CA ARG A 80 16.21 7.25 -16.12
C ARG A 80 16.37 7.98 -14.79
N GLN A 81 15.91 9.21 -14.71
CA GLN A 81 15.86 9.98 -13.45
C GLN A 81 15.14 9.14 -12.38
N ASN A 82 15.92 8.61 -11.43
CA ASN A 82 15.46 7.68 -10.40
C ASN A 82 14.55 8.41 -9.40
N MET A 83 13.24 8.40 -9.66
CA MET A 83 12.28 8.39 -8.57
C MET A 83 12.51 7.09 -7.79
N PRO A 84 12.74 7.12 -6.46
CA PRO A 84 12.92 5.90 -5.69
C PRO A 84 11.66 5.04 -5.82
N GLU A 85 11.79 3.82 -6.34
CA GLU A 85 10.66 2.90 -6.49
C GLU A 85 10.22 2.38 -5.12
N CYS A 86 8.94 2.54 -4.81
CA CYS A 86 8.35 2.07 -3.56
C CYS A 86 8.31 0.53 -3.57
N LYS A 87 9.03 -0.12 -2.65
CA LYS A 87 9.04 -1.58 -2.55
C LYS A 87 7.67 -2.13 -2.13
N VAL A 88 7.05 -2.91 -3.01
CA VAL A 88 5.83 -3.68 -2.76
C VAL A 88 6.14 -5.06 -2.17
N TRP A 89 5.20 -5.60 -1.42
CA TRP A 89 5.33 -6.88 -0.71
C TRP A 89 4.09 -7.74 -0.96
N ARG A 90 4.24 -9.06 -1.04
CA ARG A 90 3.09 -9.95 -1.11
C ARG A 90 2.23 -9.83 0.14
N ASN A 91 0.91 -9.70 -0.04
CA ASN A 91 -0.06 -9.66 1.04
C ASN A 91 -0.13 -11.05 1.72
N PRO A 92 0.19 -11.16 3.03
CA PRO A 92 0.15 -12.44 3.73
C PRO A 92 -1.26 -13.00 3.88
N LEU A 93 -2.30 -12.17 3.75
CA LEU A 93 -3.69 -12.55 3.86
C LEU A 93 -4.42 -12.48 2.50
N ASN A 94 -3.69 -12.51 1.37
CA ASN A 94 -4.28 -12.46 0.03
C ASN A 94 -5.36 -13.54 -0.19
N LEU A 95 -6.43 -13.17 -0.89
CA LEU A 95 -7.57 -14.06 -1.12
C LEU A 95 -7.26 -15.17 -2.14
N PHE A 96 -8.18 -16.11 -2.32
CA PHE A 96 -8.09 -17.15 -3.35
C PHE A 96 -8.61 -16.62 -4.69
N ARG A 97 -7.79 -16.70 -5.75
CA ARG A 97 -8.07 -15.99 -7.01
C ARG A 97 -9.32 -16.46 -7.73
N GLY A 98 -9.55 -17.76 -7.86
CA GLY A 98 -10.78 -18.31 -8.41
C GLY A 98 -11.94 -18.15 -7.41
N ALA A 99 -11.74 -18.65 -6.19
CA ALA A 99 -12.83 -18.82 -5.23
C ALA A 99 -13.37 -17.51 -4.63
N GLU A 100 -12.56 -16.44 -4.62
CA GLU A 100 -12.92 -15.16 -3.99
C GLU A 100 -12.84 -14.00 -4.98
N TYR A 101 -11.69 -13.72 -5.61
CA TYR A 101 -11.55 -12.57 -6.53
C TYR A 101 -12.40 -12.74 -7.81
N SER A 102 -12.30 -13.88 -8.48
CA SER A 102 -13.06 -14.15 -9.71
C SER A 102 -14.55 -14.25 -9.41
N ARG A 103 -14.92 -14.81 -8.25
CA ARG A 103 -16.32 -14.82 -7.80
C ARG A 103 -16.87 -13.41 -7.58
N TYR A 104 -16.07 -12.50 -7.00
CA TYR A 104 -16.44 -11.10 -6.85
C TYR A 104 -16.66 -10.42 -8.20
N MET A 105 -15.74 -10.60 -9.15
CA MET A 105 -15.88 -10.08 -10.51
C MET A 105 -17.14 -10.63 -11.20
N TRP A 106 -17.39 -11.93 -11.10
CA TRP A 106 -18.56 -12.56 -11.72
C TRP A 106 -19.88 -11.99 -11.18
N VAL A 107 -19.97 -11.73 -9.87
CA VAL A 107 -21.18 -11.21 -9.23
C VAL A 107 -21.36 -9.70 -9.45
N THR A 108 -20.27 -8.93 -9.41
CA THR A 108 -20.34 -7.46 -9.38
C THR A 108 -20.03 -6.78 -10.72
N GLY A 109 -19.38 -7.50 -11.65
CA GLY A 109 -18.83 -6.93 -12.87
C GLY A 109 -17.61 -6.04 -12.66
N LYS A 110 -17.06 -5.95 -11.43
CA LYS A 110 -15.92 -5.11 -11.09
C LYS A 110 -14.66 -5.96 -10.92
N GLU A 111 -13.56 -5.54 -11.54
CA GLU A 111 -12.26 -6.20 -11.41
C GLU A 111 -11.57 -5.83 -10.09
N PRO A 112 -11.41 -6.77 -9.13
CA PRO A 112 -10.87 -6.44 -7.81
C PRO A 112 -9.34 -6.34 -7.77
N LEU A 113 -8.64 -6.88 -8.79
CA LEU A 113 -7.18 -6.87 -8.90
C LEU A 113 -6.77 -6.08 -10.13
N THR A 114 -5.73 -5.26 -10.01
CA THR A 114 -5.20 -4.49 -11.14
C THR A 114 -4.30 -5.36 -12.02
N TYR A 115 -4.06 -4.90 -13.25
CA TYR A 115 -3.07 -5.53 -14.13
C TYR A 115 -1.68 -5.55 -13.50
N TYR A 116 -1.30 -4.47 -12.80
CA TYR A 116 0.00 -4.36 -12.13
C TYR A 116 0.14 -5.41 -11.02
N ASP A 117 -0.87 -5.54 -10.16
CA ASP A 117 -0.90 -6.52 -9.06
C ASP A 117 -0.83 -7.96 -9.58
N MET A 118 -1.60 -8.26 -10.63
CA MET A 118 -1.57 -9.58 -11.30
C MET A 118 -0.20 -9.87 -11.93
N ASN A 119 0.47 -8.86 -12.49
CA ASN A 119 1.80 -9.00 -13.07
C ASN A 119 2.88 -9.24 -12.00
N LEU A 120 2.78 -8.60 -10.83
CA LEU A 120 3.63 -8.91 -9.68
C LEU A 120 3.48 -10.37 -9.26
N SER A 121 2.24 -10.87 -9.19
CA SER A 121 1.99 -12.29 -8.87
C SER A 121 2.60 -13.26 -9.88
N ALA A 122 2.59 -12.91 -11.18
CA ALA A 122 3.23 -13.71 -12.21
C ALA A 122 4.77 -13.71 -12.06
N GLN A 123 5.37 -12.60 -11.64
CA GLN A 123 6.81 -12.53 -11.35
C GLN A 123 7.16 -13.35 -10.10
N ASP A 124 6.38 -13.22 -9.03
CA ASP A 124 6.49 -14.01 -7.81
C ASP A 124 6.45 -15.53 -8.11
N HIS A 125 5.48 -15.98 -8.90
CA HIS A 125 5.36 -17.40 -9.24
C HIS A 125 6.54 -17.90 -10.07
N GLN A 126 7.08 -17.08 -10.98
CA GLN A 126 8.30 -17.43 -11.70
C GLN A 126 9.49 -17.53 -10.74
N ASN A 127 9.64 -16.58 -9.81
CA ASN A 127 10.73 -16.56 -8.85
C ASN A 127 10.66 -17.72 -7.85
N PHE A 128 9.46 -18.12 -7.42
CA PHE A 128 9.29 -19.12 -6.36
C PHE A 128 9.23 -20.54 -6.90
N PHE A 129 8.60 -20.73 -8.07
CA PHE A 129 8.21 -22.06 -8.55
C PHE A 129 9.00 -22.55 -9.76
N THR A 130 9.98 -21.77 -10.23
CA THR A 130 10.84 -22.19 -11.35
C THR A 130 12.32 -22.21 -10.96
N CYS A 131 13.09 -23.05 -11.65
CA CYS A 131 14.54 -23.07 -11.57
C CYS A 131 15.15 -23.57 -12.89
N GLU A 132 16.47 -23.42 -13.06
CA GLU A 132 17.17 -23.78 -14.30
C GLU A 132 17.01 -25.25 -14.71
N THR A 133 16.79 -26.14 -13.74
CA THR A 133 16.65 -27.58 -14.01
C THR A 133 15.25 -27.96 -14.51
N ASP A 134 14.29 -27.04 -14.56
CA ASP A 134 12.93 -27.30 -15.07
C ASP A 134 12.93 -27.76 -16.54
N ALA A 135 13.93 -27.34 -17.33
CA ALA A 135 14.10 -27.79 -18.71
C ALA A 135 14.32 -29.32 -18.83
N LEU A 136 14.74 -29.97 -17.74
CA LEU A 136 14.96 -31.42 -17.69
C LEU A 136 13.67 -32.20 -17.37
N ARG A 137 12.59 -31.51 -16.97
CA ARG A 137 11.33 -32.10 -16.54
C ARG A 137 10.20 -31.58 -17.43
N PRO A 138 9.63 -32.41 -18.33
CA PRO A 138 8.65 -31.95 -19.31
C PRO A 138 7.45 -31.20 -18.71
N SER A 139 6.91 -31.68 -17.59
CA SER A 139 5.80 -31.01 -16.88
C SER A 139 6.18 -29.63 -16.36
N ASP A 140 7.39 -29.46 -15.83
CA ASP A 140 7.84 -28.16 -15.30
C ASP A 140 8.14 -27.17 -16.42
N THR A 141 8.60 -27.64 -17.59
CA THR A 141 8.75 -26.81 -18.80
C THR A 141 7.40 -26.23 -19.26
N VAL A 142 6.33 -27.04 -19.19
CA VAL A 142 4.96 -26.55 -19.48
C VAL A 142 4.55 -25.49 -18.44
N MET A 143 4.79 -25.76 -17.16
CA MET A 143 4.45 -24.82 -16.09
C MET A 143 5.23 -23.51 -16.17
N GLN A 144 6.50 -23.52 -16.56
CA GLN A 144 7.29 -22.30 -16.77
C GLN A 144 6.65 -21.37 -17.81
N LYS A 145 6.06 -21.94 -18.87
CA LYS A 145 5.29 -21.17 -19.87
C LYS A 145 3.96 -20.71 -19.28
N ALA A 146 3.26 -21.57 -18.54
CA ALA A 146 1.98 -21.24 -17.90
C ALA A 146 2.10 -20.04 -16.94
N TRP A 147 3.19 -19.91 -16.18
CA TRP A 147 3.38 -18.77 -15.26
C TRP A 147 3.57 -17.42 -15.97
N ARG A 148 3.94 -17.43 -17.26
CA ARG A 148 4.09 -16.24 -18.10
C ARG A 148 2.85 -15.93 -18.93
N GLU A 149 1.93 -16.89 -19.00
CA GLU A 149 0.72 -16.77 -19.81
C GLU A 149 -0.29 -15.81 -19.14
N ARG A 150 -0.78 -14.85 -19.93
CA ARG A 150 -1.69 -13.80 -19.46
C ARG A 150 -3.13 -14.27 -19.42
N ASN A 151 -3.51 -15.14 -20.35
CA ASN A 151 -4.87 -15.65 -20.44
C ASN A 151 -5.13 -16.75 -19.38
N PRO A 152 -6.08 -16.56 -18.44
CA PRO A 152 -6.37 -17.54 -17.39
C PRO A 152 -6.77 -18.93 -17.91
N GLN A 153 -7.56 -18.99 -18.98
CA GLN A 153 -8.00 -20.27 -19.56
C GLN A 153 -6.84 -21.02 -20.20
N ALA A 154 -5.91 -20.31 -20.84
CA ALA A 154 -4.68 -20.91 -21.36
C ALA A 154 -3.76 -21.40 -20.22
N ARG A 155 -3.68 -20.67 -19.10
CA ARG A 155 -2.97 -21.13 -17.89
C ARG A 155 -3.54 -22.44 -17.34
N ILE A 156 -4.87 -22.53 -17.20
CA ILE A 156 -5.56 -23.73 -16.71
C ILE A 156 -5.30 -24.92 -17.66
N LYS A 157 -5.45 -24.70 -18.98
CA LYS A 157 -5.16 -25.73 -19.98
C LYS A 157 -3.71 -26.23 -19.89
N ALA A 158 -2.74 -25.33 -19.72
CA ALA A 158 -1.34 -25.69 -19.57
C ALA A 158 -1.08 -26.49 -18.28
N ALA A 159 -1.75 -26.17 -17.17
CA ALA A 159 -1.66 -26.96 -15.95
C ALA A 159 -2.16 -28.40 -16.14
N TYR A 160 -3.28 -28.60 -16.84
CA TYR A 160 -3.74 -29.95 -17.18
C TYR A 160 -2.76 -30.69 -18.10
N GLN A 161 -2.19 -30.02 -19.10
CA GLN A 161 -1.14 -30.62 -19.94
C GLN A 161 0.10 -31.03 -19.12
N ALA A 162 0.49 -30.25 -18.12
CA ALA A 162 1.58 -30.62 -17.22
C ALA A 162 1.23 -31.88 -16.39
N LEU A 163 -0.03 -32.02 -15.95
CA LEU A 163 -0.51 -33.19 -15.22
C LEU A 163 -0.61 -34.45 -16.10
N GLU A 164 -0.94 -34.31 -17.38
CA GLU A 164 -0.91 -35.42 -18.36
C GLU A 164 0.52 -35.97 -18.53
N LEU A 165 1.54 -35.11 -18.49
CA LEU A 165 2.94 -35.50 -18.57
C LEU A 165 3.46 -36.10 -17.25
N ASN A 166 3.03 -35.53 -16.13
CA ASN A 166 3.40 -35.99 -14.80
C ASN A 166 2.29 -35.65 -13.79
N ASN A 167 1.55 -36.66 -13.37
CA ASN A 167 0.45 -36.50 -12.42
C ASN A 167 0.91 -36.01 -11.03
N ASP A 168 2.21 -36.10 -10.71
CA ASP A 168 2.82 -35.56 -9.49
C ASP A 168 3.41 -34.15 -9.70
N CYS A 169 2.87 -33.34 -10.63
CA CYS A 169 3.29 -31.95 -10.81
C CYS A 169 2.61 -31.02 -9.78
N ALA A 170 3.31 -30.75 -8.67
CA ALA A 170 2.78 -29.93 -7.56
C ALA A 170 2.39 -28.50 -7.99
N THR A 171 3.17 -27.87 -8.86
CA THR A 171 2.95 -26.50 -9.35
C THR A 171 1.73 -26.39 -10.27
N ALA A 172 1.38 -27.45 -11.01
CA ALA A 172 0.15 -27.51 -11.79
C ALA A 172 -1.08 -27.51 -10.87
N TYR A 173 -1.07 -28.33 -9.81
CA TYR A 173 -2.15 -28.29 -8.81
C TYR A 173 -2.26 -26.95 -8.07
N VAL A 174 -1.13 -26.27 -7.80
CA VAL A 174 -1.15 -24.90 -7.27
C VAL A 174 -1.87 -23.95 -8.22
N LEU A 175 -1.59 -24.02 -9.52
CA LEU A 175 -2.26 -23.17 -10.51
C LEU A 175 -3.77 -23.44 -10.55
N LEU A 176 -4.19 -24.70 -10.59
CA LEU A 176 -5.62 -25.07 -10.58
C LEU A 176 -6.32 -24.62 -9.30
N ALA A 177 -5.66 -24.74 -8.15
CA ALA A 177 -6.18 -24.27 -6.87
C ALA A 177 -6.38 -22.74 -6.83
N GLU A 178 -5.50 -21.99 -7.48
CA GLU A 178 -5.59 -20.53 -7.54
C GLU A 178 -6.56 -20.04 -8.61
N GLU A 179 -6.60 -20.64 -9.80
CA GLU A 179 -7.31 -20.07 -10.96
C GLU A 179 -8.66 -20.74 -11.24
N GLU A 180 -8.76 -22.06 -11.07
CA GLU A 180 -9.94 -22.83 -11.47
C GLU A 180 -10.92 -23.07 -10.32
N ALA A 181 -10.42 -23.21 -9.10
CA ALA A 181 -11.26 -23.46 -7.94
C ALA A 181 -12.31 -22.35 -7.76
N THR A 182 -13.59 -22.72 -7.76
CA THR A 182 -14.71 -21.77 -7.58
C THR A 182 -15.12 -21.61 -6.11
N THR A 183 -14.67 -22.53 -5.24
CA THR A 183 -14.91 -22.50 -3.80
C THR A 183 -13.64 -22.79 -3.01
N ILE A 184 -13.62 -22.41 -1.73
CA ILE A 184 -12.50 -22.73 -0.83
C ILE A 184 -12.33 -24.25 -0.66
N VAL A 185 -13.43 -25.01 -0.72
CA VAL A 185 -13.39 -26.48 -0.64
C VAL A 185 -12.69 -27.06 -1.87
N ASP A 186 -12.92 -26.52 -3.06
CA ASP A 186 -12.26 -26.99 -4.28
C ASP A 186 -10.79 -26.58 -4.31
N ALA A 187 -10.47 -25.37 -3.85
CA ALA A 187 -9.09 -24.93 -3.68
C ALA A 187 -8.34 -25.87 -2.71
N GLU A 188 -8.94 -26.23 -1.58
CA GLU A 188 -8.36 -27.16 -0.62
C GLU A 188 -8.10 -28.54 -1.23
N LYS A 189 -9.01 -29.07 -2.06
CA LYS A 189 -8.81 -30.36 -2.76
C LYS A 189 -7.57 -30.31 -3.65
N TYR A 190 -7.43 -29.26 -4.46
CA TYR A 190 -6.26 -29.10 -5.33
C TYR A 190 -4.98 -28.92 -4.51
N PHE A 191 -4.99 -28.09 -3.46
CA PHE A 191 -3.82 -27.93 -2.59
C PHE A 191 -3.44 -29.22 -1.85
N LYS A 192 -4.38 -30.11 -1.51
CA LYS A 192 -4.09 -31.44 -0.95
C LYS A 192 -3.35 -32.33 -1.96
N GLN A 193 -3.72 -32.27 -3.24
CA GLN A 193 -2.96 -32.96 -4.29
C GLN A 193 -1.57 -32.34 -4.47
N ALA A 194 -1.49 -31.00 -4.46
CA ALA A 194 -0.22 -30.28 -4.52
C ALA A 194 0.70 -30.66 -3.35
N LEU A 195 0.15 -30.85 -2.14
CA LEU A 195 0.94 -31.22 -0.96
C LEU A 195 1.53 -32.62 -1.12
N LYS A 196 0.72 -33.60 -1.53
CA LYS A 196 1.17 -34.98 -1.75
C LYS A 196 2.31 -35.04 -2.78
N ALA A 197 2.14 -34.36 -3.91
CA ALA A 197 3.15 -34.24 -4.95
C ALA A 197 4.40 -33.51 -4.44
N GLY A 198 4.22 -32.35 -3.79
CA GLY A 198 5.28 -31.49 -3.29
C GLY A 198 6.15 -32.14 -2.21
N GLU A 199 5.56 -32.87 -1.26
CA GLU A 199 6.30 -33.61 -0.23
C GLU A 199 7.15 -34.74 -0.82
N THR A 200 6.66 -35.39 -1.87
CA THR A 200 7.39 -36.47 -2.56
C THR A 200 8.61 -35.89 -3.28
N ILE A 201 8.43 -34.78 -3.98
CA ILE A 201 9.51 -34.07 -4.68
C ILE A 201 10.52 -33.51 -3.68
N TYR A 202 10.07 -32.83 -2.63
CA TYR A 202 10.92 -32.24 -1.59
C TYR A 202 11.77 -33.28 -0.87
N ARG A 203 11.21 -34.45 -0.51
CA ARG A 203 11.98 -35.55 0.07
C ARG A 203 13.05 -36.07 -0.89
N ARG A 204 12.73 -36.16 -2.19
CA ARG A 204 13.70 -36.58 -3.22
C ARG A 204 14.82 -35.54 -3.37
N SER A 205 14.51 -34.24 -3.35
CA SER A 205 15.53 -33.19 -3.40
C SER A 205 16.40 -33.22 -2.15
N GLN A 206 15.84 -33.35 -0.94
CA GLN A 206 16.64 -33.40 0.28
C GLN A 206 17.62 -34.58 0.34
N ASN A 207 17.25 -35.73 -0.21
CA ASN A 207 18.09 -36.93 -0.18
C ASN A 207 19.19 -36.95 -1.25
N CYS A 208 19.23 -35.96 -2.15
CA CYS A 208 20.26 -35.88 -3.17
C CYS A 208 21.55 -35.31 -2.56
N HIS A 209 22.64 -36.08 -2.60
CA HIS A 209 23.91 -35.72 -1.96
C HIS A 209 24.82 -34.83 -2.82
N SER A 210 24.37 -34.42 -4.01
CA SER A 210 25.15 -33.59 -4.93
C SER A 210 25.10 -32.11 -4.52
N GLN A 211 26.21 -31.55 -4.04
CA GLN A 211 26.34 -30.12 -3.75
C GLN A 211 26.65 -29.30 -5.02
N SER A 212 25.76 -29.38 -6.02
CA SER A 212 25.85 -28.53 -7.21
C SER A 212 24.93 -27.30 -7.08
N PRO A 213 25.27 -26.14 -7.70
CA PRO A 213 24.39 -24.98 -7.72
C PRO A 213 22.99 -25.29 -8.27
N GLN A 214 22.91 -26.20 -9.24
CA GLN A 214 21.66 -26.70 -9.82
C GLN A 214 20.81 -27.47 -8.79
N HIS A 215 21.46 -28.27 -7.96
CA HIS A 215 20.80 -29.00 -6.89
C HIS A 215 20.25 -28.06 -5.80
N GLU A 216 21.04 -27.08 -5.37
CA GLU A 216 20.60 -26.06 -4.41
C GLU A 216 19.41 -25.23 -4.93
N ALA A 217 19.46 -24.83 -6.21
CA ALA A 217 18.36 -24.12 -6.86
C ALA A 217 17.08 -24.98 -6.91
N GLN A 218 17.21 -26.27 -7.20
CA GLN A 218 16.08 -27.20 -7.18
C GLN A 218 15.51 -27.37 -5.78
N LEU A 219 16.36 -27.62 -4.76
CA LEU A 219 15.92 -27.75 -3.37
C LEU A 219 15.20 -26.48 -2.89
N ARG A 220 15.71 -25.29 -3.24
CA ARG A 220 15.08 -24.00 -2.92
C ARG A 220 13.69 -23.90 -3.55
N ARG A 221 13.58 -24.20 -4.85
CA ARG A 221 12.30 -24.21 -5.58
C ARG A 221 11.31 -25.19 -4.95
N ASP A 222 11.73 -26.41 -4.68
CA ASP A 222 10.86 -27.46 -4.12
C ASP A 222 10.42 -27.11 -2.69
N THR A 223 11.31 -26.49 -1.90
CA THR A 223 10.98 -25.93 -0.58
C THR A 223 9.95 -24.80 -0.68
N ASN A 224 10.14 -23.87 -1.62
CA ASN A 224 9.21 -22.75 -1.84
C ASN A 224 7.80 -23.25 -2.21
N VAL A 225 7.71 -24.23 -3.12
CA VAL A 225 6.43 -24.85 -3.50
C VAL A 225 5.77 -25.50 -2.29
N LEU A 226 6.50 -26.32 -1.52
CA LEU A 226 5.96 -27.01 -0.35
C LEU A 226 5.43 -26.03 0.71
N VAL A 227 6.19 -24.99 1.00
CA VAL A 227 5.85 -23.98 2.00
C VAL A 227 4.66 -23.14 1.55
N TYR A 228 4.60 -22.79 0.26
CA TYR A 228 3.45 -22.12 -0.34
C TYR A 228 2.17 -22.95 -0.16
N VAL A 229 2.23 -24.24 -0.53
CA VAL A 229 1.07 -25.16 -0.42
C VAL A 229 0.62 -25.33 1.03
N LYS A 230 1.55 -25.59 1.96
CA LYS A 230 1.22 -25.73 3.40
C LYS A 230 0.57 -24.46 3.95
N ARG A 231 1.07 -23.28 3.58
CA ARG A 231 0.45 -21.99 3.96
C ARG A 231 -0.95 -21.83 3.37
N ARG A 232 -1.15 -22.11 2.07
CA ARG A 232 -2.48 -22.01 1.44
C ARG A 232 -3.49 -23.00 2.01
N LEU A 233 -3.07 -24.21 2.40
CA LEU A 233 -3.93 -25.15 3.12
C LEU A 233 -4.35 -24.63 4.50
N ALA A 234 -3.41 -24.03 5.25
CA ALA A 234 -3.76 -23.40 6.53
C ALA A 234 -4.77 -22.24 6.33
N MET A 235 -4.60 -21.43 5.28
CA MET A 235 -5.58 -20.40 4.91
C MET A 235 -6.95 -21.00 4.52
N CYS A 236 -6.98 -22.13 3.80
CA CYS A 236 -8.22 -22.85 3.51
C CYS A 236 -8.89 -23.33 4.81
N ALA A 237 -8.14 -23.97 5.71
CA ALA A 237 -8.65 -24.44 6.99
C ALA A 237 -9.28 -23.30 7.80
N ARG A 238 -8.61 -22.13 7.86
CA ARG A 238 -9.15 -20.92 8.48
C ARG A 238 -10.48 -20.49 7.85
N LYS A 239 -10.52 -20.34 6.51
CA LYS A 239 -11.71 -19.91 5.77
C LYS A 239 -12.88 -20.90 5.90
N LEU A 240 -12.59 -22.18 6.15
CA LEU A 240 -13.58 -23.23 6.41
C LEU A 240 -13.95 -23.37 7.90
N GLY A 241 -13.55 -22.43 8.76
CA GLY A 241 -13.87 -22.43 10.20
C GLY A 241 -13.04 -23.40 11.06
N ARG A 242 -12.07 -24.11 10.47
CA ARG A 242 -11.15 -25.01 11.19
C ARG A 242 -9.96 -24.22 11.74
N ILE A 243 -10.25 -23.23 12.59
CA ILE A 243 -9.26 -22.23 13.03
C ILE A 243 -8.11 -22.86 13.83
N ARG A 244 -8.40 -23.82 14.72
CA ARG A 244 -7.36 -24.53 15.50
C ARG A 244 -6.40 -25.32 14.62
N GLU A 245 -6.92 -25.94 13.54
CA GLU A 245 -6.09 -26.65 12.55
C GLU A 245 -5.17 -25.65 11.83
N SER A 246 -5.72 -24.52 11.35
CA SER A 246 -4.92 -23.45 10.73
C SER A 246 -3.80 -22.95 11.64
N VAL A 247 -4.10 -22.67 12.92
CA VAL A 247 -3.10 -22.21 13.90
C VAL A 247 -1.99 -23.25 14.08
N LYS A 248 -2.33 -24.54 14.19
CA LYS A 248 -1.35 -25.61 14.29
C LYS A 248 -0.46 -25.64 13.04
N MET A 249 -1.06 -25.63 11.85
CA MET A 249 -0.33 -25.67 10.59
C MET A 249 0.62 -24.47 10.42
N MET A 250 0.18 -23.25 10.77
CA MET A 250 1.03 -22.06 10.70
C MET A 250 2.21 -22.13 11.68
N ARG A 251 2.00 -22.63 12.91
CA ARG A 251 3.07 -22.82 13.90
C ARG A 251 4.07 -23.88 13.46
N ASP A 252 3.59 -25.01 12.96
CA ASP A 252 4.43 -26.09 12.44
C ASP A 252 5.28 -25.59 11.27
N LEU A 253 4.69 -24.83 10.35
CA LEU A 253 5.38 -24.25 9.19
C LEU A 253 6.50 -23.28 9.61
N MET A 254 6.22 -22.38 10.56
CA MET A 254 7.22 -21.44 11.09
C MET A 254 8.36 -22.14 11.84
N LYS A 255 8.10 -23.31 12.44
CA LYS A 255 9.11 -24.11 13.14
C LYS A 255 9.96 -24.92 12.16
N GLU A 256 9.34 -25.51 11.14
CA GLU A 256 10.00 -26.34 10.13
C GLU A 256 10.86 -25.51 9.18
N PHE A 257 10.42 -24.28 8.84
CA PHE A 257 11.11 -23.40 7.88
C PHE A 257 11.35 -21.98 8.44
N PRO A 258 12.16 -21.82 9.50
CA PRO A 258 12.33 -20.54 10.19
C PRO A 258 12.99 -19.45 9.32
N LEU A 259 13.73 -19.83 8.27
CA LEU A 259 14.44 -18.91 7.38
C LEU A 259 13.57 -18.34 6.24
N LEU A 260 12.35 -18.85 6.05
CA LEU A 260 11.43 -18.41 4.98
C LEU A 260 10.52 -17.27 5.45
N SER A 261 11.14 -16.19 5.94
CA SER A 261 10.46 -14.96 6.38
C SER A 261 9.64 -14.29 5.28
N MET A 262 9.93 -14.59 4.01
CA MET A 262 9.32 -13.97 2.82
C MET A 262 7.79 -14.03 2.77
N LEU A 263 7.16 -15.04 3.37
CA LEU A 263 5.70 -15.18 3.35
C LEU A 263 4.97 -14.53 4.54
N ASN A 264 5.71 -13.94 5.49
CA ASN A 264 5.17 -13.29 6.69
C ASN A 264 4.07 -14.11 7.40
N ILE A 265 4.28 -15.42 7.53
CA ILE A 265 3.31 -16.39 8.08
C ILE A 265 2.80 -15.98 9.48
N HIS A 266 3.60 -15.25 10.24
CA HIS A 266 3.22 -14.71 11.55
C HIS A 266 1.98 -13.82 11.48
N GLU A 267 1.73 -13.09 10.39
CA GLU A 267 0.53 -12.26 10.24
C GLU A 267 -0.73 -13.12 10.05
N ASN A 268 -0.63 -14.24 9.32
CA ASN A 268 -1.72 -15.22 9.27
C ASN A 268 -2.00 -15.84 10.64
N LEU A 269 -0.93 -16.12 11.41
CA LEU A 269 -1.04 -16.67 12.75
C LEU A 269 -1.69 -15.67 13.72
N LEU A 270 -1.30 -14.39 13.69
CA LEU A 270 -1.89 -13.34 14.52
C LEU A 270 -3.40 -13.25 14.31
N GLU A 271 -3.83 -13.19 13.05
CA GLU A 271 -5.24 -13.10 12.69
C GLU A 271 -6.01 -14.34 13.17
N ALA A 272 -5.50 -15.56 12.93
CA ALA A 272 -6.17 -16.78 13.35
C ALA A 272 -6.24 -16.93 14.88
N LEU A 273 -5.25 -16.43 15.62
CA LEU A 273 -5.26 -16.41 17.09
C LEU A 273 -6.24 -15.37 17.65
N LEU A 274 -6.37 -14.21 16.99
CA LEU A 274 -7.41 -13.23 17.34
C LEU A 274 -8.81 -13.81 17.14
N GLU A 275 -9.01 -14.59 16.07
CA GLU A 275 -10.29 -15.28 15.84
C GLU A 275 -10.61 -16.30 16.93
N LEU A 276 -9.61 -17.03 17.44
CA LEU A 276 -9.74 -17.89 18.61
C LEU A 276 -9.85 -17.13 19.96
N GLN A 277 -9.67 -15.81 19.95
CA GLN A 277 -9.55 -14.98 21.16
C GLN A 277 -8.41 -15.45 22.09
N ALA A 278 -7.38 -16.08 21.53
CA ALA A 278 -6.21 -16.56 22.24
C ALA A 278 -5.23 -15.40 22.52
N TYR A 279 -5.67 -14.36 23.22
CA TYR A 279 -4.93 -13.10 23.37
C TYR A 279 -3.54 -13.26 24.00
N ALA A 280 -3.36 -14.24 24.90
CA ALA A 280 -2.05 -14.57 25.46
C ALA A 280 -1.07 -15.08 24.38
N ASP A 281 -1.56 -15.92 23.46
CA ASP A 281 -0.77 -16.41 22.34
C ASP A 281 -0.47 -15.28 21.33
N VAL A 282 -1.43 -14.37 21.10
CA VAL A 282 -1.21 -13.17 20.27
C VAL A 282 -0.08 -12.34 20.87
N GLN A 283 -0.10 -12.09 22.18
CA GLN A 283 0.95 -11.36 22.88
C GLN A 283 2.32 -12.06 22.77
N ALA A 284 2.35 -13.40 22.85
CA ALA A 284 3.57 -14.18 22.69
C ALA A 284 4.17 -14.10 21.27
N VAL A 285 3.33 -14.01 20.24
CA VAL A 285 3.80 -13.76 18.87
C VAL A 285 4.36 -12.34 18.77
N LEU A 286 3.61 -11.33 19.22
CA LEU A 286 4.03 -9.92 19.14
C LEU A 286 5.33 -9.63 19.90
N ALA A 287 5.57 -10.28 21.03
CA ALA A 287 6.80 -10.13 21.81
C ALA A 287 8.06 -10.45 21.01
N LYS A 288 7.98 -11.34 20.02
CA LYS A 288 9.09 -11.65 19.11
C LYS A 288 9.40 -10.54 18.11
N TYR A 289 8.49 -9.59 17.95
CA TYR A 289 8.57 -8.46 17.02
C TYR A 289 8.59 -7.12 17.74
N ASP A 290 8.86 -7.09 19.05
CA ASP A 290 8.87 -5.83 19.82
C ASP A 290 10.12 -4.99 19.52
N ASP A 291 11.25 -5.64 19.20
CA ASP A 291 12.50 -5.01 18.77
C ASP A 291 12.26 -4.05 17.58
N ILE A 292 12.80 -2.83 17.68
CA ILE A 292 12.67 -1.78 16.68
C ILE A 292 13.39 -2.11 15.36
N SER A 293 14.42 -2.97 15.43
CA SER A 293 15.19 -3.41 14.26
C SER A 293 14.42 -4.41 13.39
N LEU A 294 13.37 -5.04 13.93
CA LEU A 294 12.57 -6.01 13.20
C LEU A 294 11.55 -5.32 12.28
N PRO A 295 11.27 -5.90 11.10
CA PRO A 295 10.32 -5.32 10.16
C PRO A 295 8.93 -5.19 10.81
N LYS A 296 8.43 -3.95 10.88
CA LYS A 296 7.05 -3.68 11.32
C LYS A 296 6.07 -3.81 10.13
N SER A 297 4.81 -4.01 10.47
CA SER A 297 3.65 -4.01 9.57
C SER A 297 2.41 -3.51 10.29
N ALA A 298 1.36 -3.18 9.53
CA ALA A 298 0.10 -2.76 10.13
C ALA A 298 -0.45 -3.87 11.05
N ALA A 299 -0.30 -5.14 10.66
CA ALA A 299 -0.69 -6.29 11.46
C ALA A 299 0.00 -6.31 12.83
N ILE A 300 1.30 -6.03 12.91
CA ILE A 300 2.05 -5.98 14.18
C ILE A 300 1.60 -4.78 15.01
N CYS A 301 1.65 -3.57 14.45
CA CYS A 301 1.43 -2.34 15.21
C CYS A 301 -0.01 -2.21 15.71
N TYR A 302 -1.00 -2.43 14.84
CA TYR A 302 -2.40 -2.29 15.21
C TYR A 302 -2.90 -3.46 16.06
N THR A 303 -2.38 -4.68 15.91
CA THR A 303 -2.75 -5.77 16.83
C THR A 303 -2.17 -5.54 18.22
N ALA A 304 -0.96 -5.00 18.34
CA ALA A 304 -0.42 -4.58 19.64
C ALA A 304 -1.27 -3.48 20.27
N ALA A 305 -1.68 -2.47 19.49
CA ALA A 305 -2.61 -1.42 19.94
C ALA A 305 -3.95 -2.01 20.41
N LEU A 306 -4.52 -2.96 19.67
CA LEU A 306 -5.77 -3.64 20.03
C LEU A 306 -5.66 -4.38 21.37
N LEU A 307 -4.56 -5.10 21.63
CA LEU A 307 -4.36 -5.79 22.91
C LEU A 307 -4.27 -4.81 24.09
N LYS A 308 -3.62 -3.66 23.91
CA LYS A 308 -3.56 -2.62 24.94
C LYS A 308 -4.92 -1.94 25.13
N ALA A 309 -5.61 -1.63 24.03
CA ALA A 309 -6.96 -1.08 24.06
C ALA A 309 -7.93 -2.01 24.81
N ARG A 310 -7.85 -3.32 24.57
CA ARG A 310 -8.66 -4.33 25.28
C ARG A 310 -8.53 -4.25 26.81
N ALA A 311 -7.36 -3.88 27.33
CA ALA A 311 -7.15 -3.82 28.77
C ALA A 311 -7.85 -2.63 29.46
N VAL A 312 -8.28 -1.62 28.70
CA VAL A 312 -8.78 -0.34 29.26
C VAL A 312 -10.09 0.16 28.67
N SER A 313 -10.46 -0.30 27.47
CA SER A 313 -11.52 0.28 26.64
C SER A 313 -12.92 0.24 27.26
N GLU A 314 -13.28 -0.82 27.97
CA GLU A 314 -14.59 -0.95 28.65
C GLU A 314 -14.86 0.19 29.66
N ARG A 315 -13.82 0.75 30.26
CA ARG A 315 -13.91 1.81 31.28
C ARG A 315 -13.47 3.18 30.77
N PHE A 316 -13.06 3.25 29.50
CA PHE A 316 -12.55 4.47 28.92
C PHE A 316 -13.70 5.42 28.59
N SER A 317 -13.65 6.62 29.18
CA SER A 317 -14.53 7.74 28.82
C SER A 317 -13.68 8.98 28.63
N PRO A 318 -13.81 9.69 27.48
CA PRO A 318 -13.11 10.94 27.24
C PRO A 318 -13.36 11.98 28.34
N GLU A 319 -14.62 12.11 28.79
CA GLU A 319 -15.00 13.07 29.83
C GLU A 319 -14.32 12.77 31.16
N THR A 320 -14.28 11.50 31.54
CA THR A 320 -13.61 11.06 32.76
C THR A 320 -12.11 11.26 32.65
N ALA A 321 -11.52 10.91 31.51
CA ALA A 321 -10.09 11.10 31.24
C ALA A 321 -9.68 12.57 31.28
N SER A 322 -10.51 13.50 30.77
CA SER A 322 -10.24 14.94 30.85
C SER A 322 -10.27 15.48 32.27
N LYS A 323 -11.08 14.91 33.17
CA LYS A 323 -11.18 15.35 34.58
C LYS A 323 -10.11 14.75 35.49
N ARG A 324 -9.84 13.44 35.35
CA ARG A 324 -8.93 12.70 36.26
C ARG A 324 -7.53 12.46 35.68
N GLY A 325 -7.32 12.77 34.40
CA GLY A 325 -6.15 12.32 33.64
C GLY A 325 -6.24 10.86 33.22
N LEU A 326 -5.33 10.43 32.34
CA LEU A 326 -5.20 9.05 31.92
C LEU A 326 -4.42 8.25 32.98
N SER A 327 -4.90 7.05 33.31
CA SER A 327 -4.12 6.08 34.09
C SER A 327 -2.94 5.56 33.28
N THR A 328 -1.95 4.96 33.94
CA THR A 328 -0.78 4.37 33.26
C THR A 328 -1.17 3.35 32.19
N ALA A 329 -2.21 2.53 32.45
CA ALA A 329 -2.70 1.57 31.46
C ALA A 329 -3.35 2.27 30.25
N GLU A 330 -4.11 3.34 30.47
CA GLU A 330 -4.71 4.13 29.40
C GLU A 330 -3.64 4.86 28.59
N ILE A 331 -2.63 5.45 29.23
CA ILE A 331 -1.47 6.07 28.56
C ILE A 331 -0.80 5.06 27.64
N ASN A 332 -0.48 3.86 28.14
CA ASN A 332 0.15 2.80 27.34
C ASN A 332 -0.70 2.37 26.13
N ALA A 333 -2.03 2.38 26.26
CA ALA A 333 -2.93 2.08 25.15
C ALA A 333 -2.98 3.20 24.11
N VAL A 334 -3.06 4.45 24.57
CA VAL A 334 -3.00 5.64 23.69
C VAL A 334 -1.66 5.71 22.95
N GLU A 335 -0.54 5.50 23.62
CA GLU A 335 0.78 5.45 22.98
C GLU A 335 0.91 4.32 21.96
N ALA A 336 0.32 3.14 22.23
CA ALA A 336 0.30 2.05 21.26
C ALA A 336 -0.54 2.40 20.02
N ILE A 337 -1.66 3.10 20.20
CA ILE A 337 -2.48 3.62 19.08
C ILE A 337 -1.69 4.66 18.30
N HIS A 338 -1.06 5.64 18.95
CA HIS A 338 -0.24 6.65 18.28
C HIS A 338 0.88 6.02 17.46
N ARG A 339 1.57 5.02 18.00
CA ARG A 339 2.58 4.24 17.26
C ARG A 339 1.99 3.55 16.03
N ALA A 340 0.81 2.95 16.16
CA ALA A 340 0.15 2.27 15.04
C ALA A 340 -0.30 3.26 13.94
N VAL A 341 -0.86 4.40 14.34
CA VAL A 341 -1.30 5.47 13.43
C VAL A 341 -0.12 6.13 12.74
N GLU A 342 0.98 6.38 13.46
CA GLU A 342 2.20 6.91 12.86
C GLU A 342 2.82 5.94 11.85
N PHE A 343 2.77 4.63 12.16
CA PHE A 343 3.23 3.59 11.24
C PHE A 343 2.41 3.57 9.95
N ASN A 344 1.07 3.52 10.05
CA ASN A 344 0.18 3.55 8.89
C ASN A 344 -1.11 4.36 9.21
N PRO A 345 -1.21 5.62 8.76
CA PRO A 345 -2.32 6.54 9.06
C PRO A 345 -3.59 6.27 8.26
N HIS A 346 -3.54 5.36 7.28
CA HIS A 346 -4.69 5.04 6.43
C HIS A 346 -5.68 4.10 7.15
N VAL A 347 -5.19 3.25 8.05
CA VAL A 347 -5.96 2.20 8.75
C VAL A 347 -7.16 2.74 9.56
N PRO A 348 -7.05 3.83 10.36
CA PRO A 348 -8.13 4.22 11.28
C PRO A 348 -9.45 4.51 10.55
N LYS A 349 -9.41 5.15 9.38
CA LYS A 349 -10.62 5.45 8.61
C LYS A 349 -11.38 4.18 8.17
N TYR A 350 -10.67 3.11 7.85
CA TYR A 350 -11.31 1.82 7.55
C TYR A 350 -11.83 1.13 8.81
N LEU A 351 -11.06 1.15 9.92
CA LEU A 351 -11.50 0.54 11.17
C LEU A 351 -12.74 1.23 11.76
N LEU A 352 -12.82 2.55 11.60
CA LEU A 352 -13.95 3.38 12.03
C LEU A 352 -15.09 3.41 11.00
N GLU A 353 -14.97 2.66 9.90
CA GLU A 353 -15.96 2.59 8.81
C GLU A 353 -16.31 3.97 8.20
N MET A 354 -15.38 4.93 8.32
CA MET A 354 -15.47 6.24 7.67
C MET A 354 -15.07 6.17 6.19
N LYS A 355 -14.43 5.07 5.79
CA LYS A 355 -14.07 4.76 4.41
C LYS A 355 -14.49 3.32 4.07
N SER A 356 -15.10 3.15 2.91
CA SER A 356 -15.56 1.83 2.43
C SER A 356 -14.40 0.86 2.22
N LEU A 357 -14.59 -0.39 2.63
CA LEU A 357 -13.66 -1.48 2.37
C LEU A 357 -13.88 -2.08 0.97
N VAL A 358 -12.77 -2.44 0.31
CA VAL A 358 -12.75 -3.24 -0.93
C VAL A 358 -12.02 -4.56 -0.67
N LEU A 359 -12.04 -5.50 -1.64
CA LEU A 359 -11.19 -6.68 -1.52
C LEU A 359 -9.72 -6.25 -1.51
N PRO A 360 -8.89 -6.81 -0.61
CA PRO A 360 -7.49 -6.42 -0.54
C PRO A 360 -6.73 -6.94 -1.76
N PRO A 361 -5.70 -6.22 -2.24
CA PRO A 361 -4.85 -6.69 -3.33
C PRO A 361 -4.00 -7.92 -2.95
N GLU A 362 -3.40 -8.56 -3.94
CA GLU A 362 -2.43 -9.67 -3.74
C GLU A 362 -1.07 -9.14 -3.26
N HIS A 363 -0.74 -7.88 -3.54
CA HIS A 363 0.44 -7.16 -3.04
C HIS A 363 0.06 -5.87 -2.34
N ILE A 364 0.86 -5.49 -1.35
CA ILE A 364 0.68 -4.30 -0.53
C ILE A 364 1.94 -3.45 -0.53
N LEU A 365 1.73 -2.15 -0.43
CA LEU A 365 2.75 -1.20 -0.04
C LEU A 365 2.73 -1.06 1.49
N LYS A 366 3.85 -1.40 2.15
CA LYS A 366 3.97 -1.18 3.59
C LYS A 366 3.80 0.31 3.91
N ARG A 367 3.01 0.58 4.95
CA ARG A 367 2.57 1.92 5.39
C ARG A 367 1.63 2.64 4.43
N GLY A 368 1.26 2.02 3.31
CA GLY A 368 0.35 2.57 2.31
C GLY A 368 -1.12 2.22 2.57
N ASP A 369 -1.98 2.73 1.69
CA ASP A 369 -3.43 2.50 1.69
C ASP A 369 -3.75 1.03 1.38
N SER A 370 -2.96 0.37 0.53
CA SER A 370 -3.14 -1.06 0.21
C SER A 370 -2.92 -1.98 1.43
N GLU A 371 -1.88 -1.72 2.23
CA GLU A 371 -1.68 -2.43 3.51
C GLU A 371 -2.82 -2.14 4.49
N ALA A 372 -3.35 -0.91 4.51
CA ALA A 372 -4.44 -0.54 5.39
C ALA A 372 -5.75 -1.27 5.05
N VAL A 373 -6.09 -1.36 3.76
CA VAL A 373 -7.20 -2.20 3.27
C VAL A 373 -6.98 -3.66 3.67
N ALA A 374 -5.78 -4.20 3.42
CA ALA A 374 -5.45 -5.58 3.77
C ALA A 374 -5.59 -5.86 5.27
N TYR A 375 -5.12 -4.96 6.14
CA TYR A 375 -5.27 -5.10 7.58
C TYR A 375 -6.75 -5.03 7.99
N ALA A 376 -7.43 -3.93 7.65
CA ALA A 376 -8.79 -3.66 8.11
C ALA A 376 -9.80 -4.69 7.61
N PHE A 377 -9.65 -5.21 6.39
CA PHE A 377 -10.52 -6.26 5.83
C PHE A 377 -10.60 -7.51 6.73
N PHE A 378 -9.49 -7.90 7.35
CA PHE A 378 -9.43 -9.07 8.22
C PHE A 378 -9.58 -8.73 9.72
N HIS A 379 -9.24 -7.51 10.14
CA HIS A 379 -9.12 -7.17 11.56
C HIS A 379 -10.25 -6.31 12.10
N LEU A 380 -11.08 -5.66 11.27
CA LEU A 380 -12.19 -4.83 11.73
C LEU A 380 -13.10 -5.58 12.72
N GLN A 381 -13.43 -6.84 12.43
CA GLN A 381 -14.29 -7.63 13.31
C GLN A 381 -13.63 -7.90 14.69
N HIS A 382 -12.30 -8.04 14.73
CA HIS A 382 -11.56 -8.20 15.99
C HIS A 382 -11.59 -6.91 16.82
N TRP A 383 -11.53 -5.74 16.18
CA TRP A 383 -11.71 -4.45 16.84
C TRP A 383 -13.14 -4.25 17.35
N LYS A 384 -14.15 -4.59 16.54
CA LYS A 384 -15.57 -4.50 16.93
C LYS A 384 -15.92 -5.41 18.11
N ARG A 385 -15.27 -6.57 18.22
CA ARG A 385 -15.49 -7.53 19.30
C ARG A 385 -15.08 -7.00 20.68
N ILE A 386 -14.13 -6.06 20.73
CA ILE A 386 -13.66 -5.48 21.99
C ILE A 386 -14.43 -4.19 22.25
N GLU A 387 -15.31 -4.24 23.25
CA GLU A 387 -16.17 -3.11 23.60
C GLU A 387 -15.34 -1.85 23.92
N GLY A 388 -15.69 -0.74 23.27
CA GLY A 388 -14.99 0.54 23.44
C GLY A 388 -13.65 0.68 22.70
N ALA A 389 -13.08 -0.37 22.08
CA ALA A 389 -11.79 -0.26 21.40
C ALA A 389 -11.82 0.71 20.21
N LEU A 390 -12.87 0.66 19.39
CA LEU A 390 -13.08 1.60 18.29
C LEU A 390 -13.37 3.02 18.79
N ASN A 391 -14.06 3.18 19.91
CA ASN A 391 -14.29 4.49 20.53
C ASN A 391 -12.95 5.09 21.02
N LEU A 392 -12.12 4.30 21.68
CA LEU A 392 -10.77 4.71 22.10
C LEU A 392 -9.92 5.11 20.88
N LEU A 393 -9.94 4.32 19.81
CA LEU A 393 -9.27 4.67 18.55
C LEU A 393 -9.79 6.01 18.02
N HIS A 394 -11.11 6.17 17.88
CA HIS A 394 -11.76 7.39 17.39
C HIS A 394 -11.33 8.64 18.18
N CYS A 395 -11.28 8.56 19.50
CA CYS A 395 -10.92 9.70 20.35
C CYS A 395 -9.42 10.07 20.31
N THR A 396 -8.55 9.17 19.84
CA THR A 396 -7.09 9.33 20.02
C THR A 396 -6.29 9.38 18.72
N TRP A 397 -6.80 8.79 17.63
CA TRP A 397 -6.04 8.65 16.39
C TRP A 397 -5.68 9.99 15.75
N GLU A 398 -6.58 10.97 15.74
CA GLU A 398 -6.33 12.33 15.23
C GLU A 398 -5.26 13.07 16.05
N GLY A 399 -5.17 12.76 17.34
CA GLY A 399 -4.13 13.30 18.23
C GLY A 399 -2.71 12.98 17.73
N THR A 400 -2.52 11.87 17.02
CA THR A 400 -1.22 11.51 16.42
C THR A 400 -0.72 12.58 15.46
N PHE A 401 -1.57 13.08 14.56
CA PHE A 401 -1.15 14.07 13.56
C PHE A 401 -0.79 15.42 14.18
N ARG A 402 -1.33 15.75 15.36
CA ARG A 402 -0.96 16.95 16.11
C ARG A 402 0.42 16.83 16.76
N MET A 403 0.91 15.62 16.99
CA MET A 403 2.21 15.37 17.64
C MET A 403 3.35 15.14 16.64
N ILE A 404 3.04 14.80 15.39
CA ILE A 404 4.06 14.65 14.33
C ILE A 404 4.57 16.04 13.93
N PRO A 405 5.88 16.30 13.95
CA PRO A 405 6.43 17.59 13.56
C PRO A 405 6.13 17.92 12.10
N TYR A 406 5.84 19.19 11.80
CA TYR A 406 5.62 19.66 10.43
C TYR A 406 6.96 19.93 9.71
N PRO A 407 7.16 19.51 8.45
CA PRO A 407 6.22 18.76 7.61
C PRO A 407 6.03 17.33 8.12
N LEU A 408 4.79 16.83 8.03
CA LEU A 408 4.34 15.48 8.44
C LEU A 408 5.13 14.32 7.79
N GLU A 409 6.04 14.65 6.88
CA GLU A 409 7.06 13.77 6.32
C GLU A 409 8.11 13.37 7.36
N ARG A 410 8.30 14.08 8.48
CA ARG A 410 9.20 13.64 9.56
C ARG A 410 8.42 12.86 10.60
N GLY A 411 8.44 11.53 10.50
CA GLY A 411 7.96 10.67 11.59
C GLY A 411 8.78 10.88 12.86
N HIS A 412 8.16 10.61 14.01
CA HIS A 412 8.80 10.64 15.32
C HIS A 412 9.51 9.31 15.64
N LEU A 413 8.89 8.20 15.24
CA LEU A 413 9.31 6.83 15.49
C LEU A 413 9.62 6.06 14.21
N PHE A 414 9.09 6.50 13.06
CA PHE A 414 9.32 5.88 11.76
C PHE A 414 9.95 6.84 10.76
N TYR A 415 10.66 6.28 9.77
CA TYR A 415 11.23 7.06 8.67
C TYR A 415 10.13 7.82 7.89
N PRO A 416 10.51 8.89 7.16
CA PRO A 416 9.59 9.60 6.28
C PRO A 416 8.83 8.71 5.30
N TYR A 417 7.61 9.13 4.95
CA TYR A 417 6.84 8.51 3.87
C TYR A 417 7.55 8.74 2.53
N PRO A 418 7.78 7.68 1.73
CA PRO A 418 8.31 7.85 0.39
C PRO A 418 7.40 8.74 -0.47
N SER A 419 7.99 9.58 -1.32
CA SER A 419 7.23 10.44 -2.24
C SER A 419 6.44 9.66 -3.29
N CYS A 420 6.78 8.40 -3.54
CA CYS A 420 6.11 7.49 -4.47
C CYS A 420 4.89 6.75 -3.89
N THR A 421 4.58 6.92 -2.59
CA THR A 421 3.56 6.09 -1.90
C THR A 421 2.21 6.13 -2.59
N GLU A 422 1.72 7.34 -2.91
CA GLU A 422 0.42 7.51 -3.58
C GLU A 422 0.37 6.83 -4.95
N THR A 423 1.41 7.01 -5.77
CA THR A 423 1.48 6.42 -7.10
C THR A 423 1.49 4.90 -7.04
N ALA A 424 2.29 4.33 -6.14
CA ALA A 424 2.37 2.88 -5.96
C ALA A 424 1.03 2.28 -5.47
N ASP A 425 0.35 2.92 -4.50
CA ASP A 425 -0.97 2.46 -4.07
C ASP A 425 -2.04 2.59 -5.17
N ARG A 426 -1.98 3.63 -6.02
CA ARG A 426 -2.87 3.77 -7.18
C ARG A 426 -2.69 2.65 -8.21
N GLU A 427 -1.49 2.09 -8.35
CA GLU A 427 -1.24 0.96 -9.23
C GLU A 427 -1.70 -0.38 -8.63
N LEU A 428 -1.67 -0.51 -7.31
CA LEU A 428 -2.09 -1.73 -6.59
C LEU A 428 -3.62 -1.82 -6.39
N LEU A 429 -4.27 -0.70 -6.08
CA LEU A 429 -5.69 -0.68 -5.72
C LEU A 429 -6.59 -0.52 -6.96
N PRO A 430 -7.79 -1.14 -6.96
CA PRO A 430 -8.68 -1.09 -8.11
C PRO A 430 -9.19 0.34 -8.36
N THR A 431 -9.54 0.66 -9.61
CA THR A 431 -9.92 2.01 -10.04
C THR A 431 -11.18 2.57 -9.38
N PHE A 432 -12.04 1.71 -8.84
CA PHE A 432 -13.23 2.11 -8.08
C PHE A 432 -12.94 2.37 -6.60
N HIS A 433 -11.69 2.24 -6.16
CA HIS A 433 -11.23 2.59 -4.82
C HIS A 433 -10.58 3.97 -4.85
N GLU A 434 -11.07 4.88 -4.01
CA GLU A 434 -10.48 6.21 -3.85
C GLU A 434 -9.25 6.11 -2.94
N VAL A 435 -8.04 6.25 -3.47
CA VAL A 435 -6.80 6.12 -2.69
C VAL A 435 -6.67 7.23 -1.65
N SER A 436 -6.43 6.86 -0.39
CA SER A 436 -6.12 7.82 0.67
C SER A 436 -4.71 8.39 0.46
N VAL A 437 -4.55 9.71 0.60
CA VAL A 437 -3.24 10.37 0.49
C VAL A 437 -2.74 10.79 1.88
N TYR A 438 -1.60 10.25 2.29
CA TYR A 438 -0.89 10.65 3.50
C TYR A 438 0.63 10.78 3.23
N PRO A 439 1.33 11.71 3.90
CA PRO A 439 0.76 12.79 4.69
C PRO A 439 -0.09 13.73 3.83
N GLN A 440 -1.18 14.27 4.39
CA GLN A 440 -1.97 15.26 3.68
C GLN A 440 -1.09 16.48 3.42
N LYS A 441 -0.85 16.80 2.15
CA LYS A 441 -0.14 18.02 1.76
C LYS A 441 -1.09 19.19 1.99
N GLU A 442 -0.99 19.83 3.14
CA GLU A 442 -1.63 21.13 3.30
C GLU A 442 -0.83 22.14 2.46
N LEU A 443 -1.47 22.68 1.42
CA LEU A 443 -0.90 23.79 0.67
C LEU A 443 -0.71 24.96 1.65
N PRO A 444 0.51 25.54 1.77
CA PRO A 444 0.75 26.67 2.65
C PRO A 444 -0.30 27.76 2.45
N PHE A 445 -0.72 28.41 3.55
CA PHE A 445 -1.71 29.50 3.50
C PHE A 445 -1.41 30.52 2.39
N PHE A 446 -0.13 30.85 2.18
CA PHE A 446 0.30 31.79 1.16
C PHE A 446 -0.12 31.40 -0.27
N ILE A 447 -0.18 30.09 -0.59
CA ILE A 447 -0.65 29.62 -1.90
C ILE A 447 -2.15 29.89 -2.04
N HIS A 448 -2.95 29.54 -1.03
CA HIS A 448 -4.39 29.84 -1.01
C HIS A 448 -4.67 31.34 -1.07
N PHE A 449 -3.91 32.14 -0.32
CA PHE A 449 -4.01 33.59 -0.31
C PHE A 449 -3.69 34.19 -1.69
N THR A 450 -2.60 33.74 -2.31
CA THR A 450 -2.18 34.22 -3.64
C THR A 450 -3.19 33.80 -4.72
N ALA A 451 -3.66 32.54 -4.69
CA ALA A 451 -4.69 32.06 -5.59
C ALA A 451 -6.01 32.86 -5.44
N GLY A 452 -6.40 33.18 -4.20
CA GLY A 452 -7.53 34.05 -3.89
C GLY A 452 -7.35 35.46 -4.45
N LEU A 453 -6.19 36.07 -4.24
CA LEU A 453 -5.87 37.42 -4.73
C LEU A 453 -5.83 37.49 -6.26
N CYS A 454 -5.25 36.47 -6.92
CA CYS A 454 -5.24 36.35 -8.38
C CYS A 454 -6.66 36.18 -8.94
N SER A 455 -7.47 35.29 -8.34
CA SER A 455 -8.86 35.06 -8.75
C SER A 455 -9.71 36.31 -8.59
N PHE A 456 -9.55 37.02 -7.47
CA PHE A 456 -10.21 38.30 -7.22
C PHE A 456 -9.81 39.37 -8.25
N SER A 457 -8.51 39.48 -8.56
CA SER A 457 -8.00 40.43 -9.55
C SER A 457 -8.53 40.12 -10.96
N ALA A 458 -8.57 38.84 -11.35
CA ALA A 458 -9.13 38.42 -12.63
C ALA A 458 -10.64 38.72 -12.73
N MET A 459 -11.39 38.49 -11.65
CA MET A 459 -12.80 38.85 -11.56
C MET A 459 -12.99 40.37 -11.68
N LEU A 460 -12.18 41.17 -11.00
CA LEU A 460 -12.23 42.63 -11.08
C LEU A 460 -11.96 43.13 -12.51
N ALA A 461 -10.99 42.54 -13.20
CA ALA A 461 -10.69 42.85 -14.59
C ALA A 461 -11.86 42.50 -15.53
N LEU A 462 -12.47 41.32 -15.35
CA LEU A 462 -13.67 40.90 -16.08
C LEU A 462 -14.85 41.86 -15.87
N LEU A 463 -15.13 42.24 -14.62
CA LEU A 463 -16.19 43.19 -14.28
C LEU A 463 -15.91 44.57 -14.85
N THR A 464 -14.66 45.02 -14.84
CA THR A 464 -14.25 46.31 -15.43
C THR A 464 -14.42 46.31 -16.94
N HIS A 465 -14.16 45.18 -17.60
CA HIS A 465 -14.38 45.03 -19.03
C HIS A 465 -15.88 44.96 -19.40
N GLN A 466 -16.69 44.21 -18.64
CA GLN A 466 -18.12 44.05 -18.93
C GLN A 466 -18.98 45.23 -18.49
N PHE A 467 -18.62 45.89 -17.38
CA PHE A 467 -19.41 46.94 -16.74
C PHE A 467 -18.56 48.17 -16.36
N PRO A 468 -17.96 48.87 -17.35
CA PRO A 468 -17.00 49.93 -17.08
C PRO A 468 -17.57 51.09 -16.26
N GLU A 469 -18.81 51.52 -16.50
CA GLU A 469 -19.41 52.64 -15.76
C GLU A 469 -19.70 52.32 -14.30
N LEU A 470 -20.23 51.12 -14.01
CA LEU A 470 -20.47 50.66 -12.63
C LEU A 470 -19.16 50.52 -11.85
N MET A 471 -18.10 50.06 -12.51
CA MET A 471 -16.78 49.92 -11.88
C MET A 471 -16.12 51.26 -11.60
N VAL A 472 -16.37 52.31 -12.40
CA VAL A 472 -15.93 53.69 -12.09
C VAL A 472 -16.63 54.23 -10.85
N ILE A 473 -17.95 53.98 -10.70
CA ILE A 473 -18.70 54.38 -9.51
C ILE A 473 -18.19 53.62 -8.28
N PHE A 474 -17.98 52.30 -8.40
CA PHE A 474 -17.43 51.47 -7.34
C PHE A 474 -16.03 51.94 -6.91
N ALA A 475 -15.13 52.20 -7.86
CA ALA A 475 -13.79 52.71 -7.56
C ALA A 475 -13.82 54.06 -6.83
N ARG A 476 -14.71 54.97 -7.23
CA ARG A 476 -14.93 56.26 -6.53
C ARG A 476 -15.48 56.06 -5.12
N ALA A 477 -16.40 55.12 -4.91
CA ALA A 477 -16.94 54.83 -3.58
C ALA A 477 -15.86 54.25 -2.63
N VAL A 478 -15.03 53.33 -3.12
CA VAL A 478 -13.94 52.72 -2.32
C VAL A 478 -12.85 53.73 -1.98
N SER A 479 -12.51 54.64 -2.89
CA SER A 479 -11.50 55.69 -2.67
C SER A 479 -11.95 56.85 -1.77
N VAL A 480 -13.24 56.93 -1.42
CA VAL A 480 -13.77 57.88 -0.42
C VAL A 480 -13.80 57.27 1.00
N VAL A 481 -13.69 55.94 1.11
CA VAL A 481 -13.79 55.20 2.39
C VAL A 481 -12.41 54.77 2.92
N SER A 482 -11.35 54.82 2.09
CA SER A 482 -9.94 54.68 2.52
C SER A 482 -9.34 56.04 2.84
#